data_AF-A0A9D2KDE4-F1
#
_entry.id   AF-A0A9D2KDE4-F1
#
_cell.length_a   1.000
_cell.length_b   1.000
_cell.length_c   1.000
_cell.angle_alpha   90.00
_cell.angle_beta   90.00
_cell.angle_gamma   90.00
#
_symmetry.space_group_name_H-M   'P 1'
#
loop_
_entity.id
_entity.type
_entity.pdbx_description
1 polymer ?
#
loop_
_entity_poly.entity_id
_entity_poly.type
_entity_poly.pdbx_seq_one_letter_code
_entity_poly.pdbx_strand_id
1 'polypeptide(L)'
;MKEKIKNFFINIYEKIRKYILEKLLKIKEVLKSTSDDLTMIDIEEGMARFSMQWWFMKSLKWLIAAVLALLTLFLWGCSGTVVTKYYPVSVPVACSVEIPEKPIYSKDLVVTNMHILSYTEKLQSALQVCVKGGIND
;
A
#
# COMPACT_ATOMS: atom_id res chain seq x y z
N MET A 1 14.97 100.71 -4.56
CA MET A 1 15.52 99.49 -5.19
C MET A 1 15.55 98.29 -4.23
N LYS A 2 15.99 98.46 -2.97
CA LYS A 2 16.05 97.39 -1.95
C LYS A 2 14.71 96.69 -1.62
N GLU A 3 13.59 97.41 -1.53
CA GLU A 3 12.28 96.83 -1.17
C GLU A 3 11.68 95.90 -2.24
N LYS A 4 11.81 96.26 -3.53
CA LYS A 4 11.35 95.41 -4.63
C LYS A 4 12.08 94.07 -4.66
N ILE A 5 13.38 94.07 -4.36
CA ILE A 5 14.20 92.86 -4.28
C ILE A 5 13.72 91.97 -3.12
N LYS A 6 13.42 92.56 -1.96
CA LYS A 6 12.93 91.83 -0.78
C LYS A 6 11.60 91.12 -1.05
N ASN A 7 10.63 91.82 -1.64
CA ASN A 7 9.33 91.24 -1.98
C ASN A 7 9.43 90.14 -3.06
N PHE A 8 10.38 90.26 -3.99
CA PHE A 8 10.61 89.24 -5.00
C PHE A 8 11.09 87.91 -4.39
N PHE A 9 12.03 87.97 -3.44
CA PHE A 9 12.50 86.78 -2.73
C PHE A 9 11.44 86.13 -1.84
N ILE A 10 10.59 86.92 -1.17
CA ILE A 10 9.49 86.41 -0.34
C ILE A 10 8.47 85.64 -1.20
N ASN A 11 8.08 86.21 -2.36
CA ASN A 11 7.12 85.57 -3.27
C ASN A 11 7.68 84.25 -3.85
N ILE A 12 8.97 84.24 -4.23
CA ILE A 12 9.64 83.01 -4.69
C ILE A 12 9.64 81.95 -3.57
N TYR A 13 9.97 82.35 -2.34
CA TYR A 13 10.00 81.45 -1.20
C TYR A 13 8.63 80.82 -0.91
N GLU A 14 7.55 81.62 -0.90
CA GLU A 14 6.19 81.10 -0.70
C GLU A 14 5.77 80.14 -1.82
N LYS A 15 6.10 80.46 -3.07
CA LYS A 15 5.78 79.62 -4.23
C LYS A 15 6.49 78.27 -4.16
N ILE A 16 7.78 78.28 -3.79
CA ILE A 16 8.57 77.05 -3.59
C ILE A 16 8.03 76.25 -2.42
N ARG A 17 7.74 76.89 -1.28
CA ARG A 17 7.19 76.22 -0.10
C ARG A 17 5.87 75.52 -0.40
N LYS A 18 4.98 76.20 -1.14
CA LYS A 18 3.67 75.64 -1.53
C LYS A 18 3.84 74.42 -2.45
N TYR A 19 4.75 74.50 -3.42
CA TYR A 19 5.06 73.40 -4.32
C TYR A 19 5.65 72.17 -3.60
N ILE A 20 6.56 72.40 -2.65
CA ILE A 20 7.17 71.33 -1.84
C ILE A 20 6.11 70.67 -0.95
N LEU A 21 5.25 71.45 -0.30
CA LEU A 21 4.18 70.93 0.55
C LEU A 21 3.20 70.06 -0.24
N GLU A 22 2.81 70.49 -1.44
CA GLU A 22 1.88 69.74 -2.29
C GLU A 22 2.47 68.40 -2.76
N LYS A 23 3.77 68.39 -3.12
CA LYS A 23 4.49 67.16 -3.45
C LYS A 23 4.61 66.20 -2.27
N LEU A 24 4.94 66.72 -1.08
CA LEU A 24 5.04 65.91 0.14
C LEU A 24 3.70 65.25 0.51
N LEU A 25 2.59 65.98 0.33
CA LEU A 25 1.25 65.49 0.64
C LEU A 25 0.88 64.31 -0.27
N LYS A 26 1.14 64.43 -1.58
CA LYS A 26 0.93 63.33 -2.54
C LYS A 26 1.80 62.10 -2.24
N ILE A 27 3.07 62.30 -1.88
CA ILE A 27 3.96 61.19 -1.53
C ILE A 27 3.45 60.44 -0.29
N LYS A 28 2.95 61.18 0.72
CA LYS A 28 2.39 60.59 1.94
C LYS A 28 1.13 59.77 1.66
N GLU A 29 0.26 60.25 0.77
CA GLU A 29 -0.94 59.50 0.35
C GLU A 29 -0.58 58.20 -0.37
N VAL A 30 0.36 58.24 -1.31
CA VAL A 30 0.82 57.03 -2.03
C VAL A 30 1.50 56.03 -1.09
N LEU A 31 2.31 56.51 -0.15
CA LEU A 31 2.93 55.64 0.86
C LEU A 31 1.88 54.96 1.75
N LYS A 32 0.83 55.70 2.13
CA LYS A 32 -0.25 55.18 2.96
C LYS A 32 -1.10 54.15 2.21
N SER A 33 -1.48 54.42 0.96
CA SER A 33 -2.23 53.44 0.17
C SER A 33 -1.42 52.15 -0.04
N THR A 34 -0.11 52.30 -0.30
CA THR A 34 0.77 51.14 -0.50
C THR A 34 0.95 50.33 0.78
N SER A 35 1.03 50.97 1.95
CA SER A 35 1.11 50.24 3.22
C SER A 35 -0.18 49.50 3.55
N ASP A 36 -1.32 50.13 3.30
CA ASP A 36 -2.63 49.53 3.58
C ASP A 36 -2.84 48.30 2.68
N ASP A 37 -2.51 48.39 1.39
CA ASP A 37 -2.57 47.25 0.45
C ASP A 37 -1.65 46.10 0.86
N LEU A 38 -0.41 46.38 1.31
CA LEU A 38 0.51 45.34 1.78
C LEU A 38 -0.06 44.59 2.99
N THR A 39 -0.63 45.32 3.96
CA THR A 39 -1.22 44.69 5.15
C THR A 39 -2.45 43.85 4.81
N MET A 40 -3.24 44.26 3.82
CA MET A 40 -4.40 43.49 3.37
C MET A 40 -3.99 42.17 2.73
N ILE A 41 -2.94 42.17 1.91
CA ILE A 41 -2.41 40.96 1.26
C ILE A 41 -1.89 39.96 2.30
N ASP A 42 -1.12 40.41 3.31
CA ASP A 42 -0.61 39.53 4.38
C ASP A 42 -1.75 38.90 5.21
N ILE A 43 -2.81 39.67 5.48
CA ILE A 43 -3.98 39.18 6.22
C ILE A 43 -4.76 38.15 5.39
N GLU A 44 -4.94 38.41 4.08
CA GLU A 44 -5.64 37.50 3.16
C GLU A 44 -4.87 36.18 2.98
N GLU A 45 -3.55 36.24 2.83
CA GLU A 45 -2.71 35.04 2.73
C GLU A 45 -2.74 34.23 4.04
N GLY A 46 -2.73 34.91 5.19
CA GLY A 46 -2.90 34.28 6.50
C GLY A 46 -4.24 33.54 6.64
N MET A 47 -5.35 34.16 6.26
CA MET A 47 -6.68 33.54 6.31
C MET A 47 -6.80 32.37 5.33
N ALA A 48 -6.23 32.48 4.12
CA ALA A 48 -6.21 31.40 3.14
C ALA A 48 -5.44 30.17 3.64
N ARG A 49 -4.28 30.37 4.29
CA ARG A 49 -3.50 29.27 4.90
C ARG A 49 -4.27 28.57 6.02
N PHE A 50 -4.92 29.32 6.92
CA PHE A 50 -5.74 28.74 7.99
C PHE A 50 -6.93 27.94 7.44
N SER A 51 -7.63 28.50 6.45
CA SER A 51 -8.74 27.84 5.77
C SER A 51 -8.30 26.52 5.13
N MET A 52 -7.21 26.56 4.34
CA MET A 52 -6.69 25.36 3.70
C MET A 52 -6.23 24.31 4.71
N GLN A 53 -5.50 24.70 5.75
CA GLN A 53 -5.02 23.77 6.78
C GLN A 53 -6.18 23.09 7.53
N TRP A 54 -7.27 23.81 7.79
CA TRP A 54 -8.48 23.25 8.38
C TRP A 54 -9.15 22.22 7.45
N TRP A 55 -9.26 22.54 6.15
CA TRP A 55 -9.78 21.62 5.15
C TRP A 55 -8.91 20.37 4.99
N PHE A 56 -7.58 20.51 4.95
CA PHE A 56 -6.66 19.37 4.89
C PHE A 56 -6.78 18.48 6.12
N MET A 57 -6.82 19.05 7.32
CA MET A 57 -7.00 18.29 8.57
C MET A 57 -8.34 17.55 8.60
N LYS A 58 -9.42 18.16 8.11
CA LYS A 58 -10.73 17.54 8.03
C LYS A 58 -10.73 16.38 7.03
N SER A 59 -10.22 16.59 5.81
CA SER A 59 -10.12 15.57 4.78
C SER A 59 -9.22 14.40 5.18
N LEU A 60 -8.09 14.67 5.85
CA LEU A 60 -7.16 13.65 6.32
C LEU A 60 -7.80 12.70 7.34
N LYS A 61 -8.63 13.21 8.25
CA LYS A 61 -9.37 12.37 9.23
C LYS A 61 -10.32 11.40 8.54
N TRP A 62 -11.06 11.85 7.53
CA TRP A 62 -11.96 10.99 6.76
C TRP A 62 -11.20 9.94 5.94
N LEU A 63 -10.05 10.32 5.38
CA LEU A 63 -9.18 9.41 4.63
C LEU A 63 -8.62 8.30 5.54
N ILE A 64 -8.12 8.66 6.72
CA ILE A 64 -7.64 7.69 7.73
C ILE A 64 -8.78 6.75 8.16
N ALA A 65 -9.97 7.29 8.41
CA ALA A 65 -11.14 6.48 8.78
C ALA A 65 -11.54 5.49 7.67
N ALA A 66 -11.50 5.91 6.41
CA ALA A 66 -11.79 5.04 5.26
C ALA A 66 -10.76 3.90 5.12
N VAL A 67 -9.47 4.21 5.28
CA VAL A 67 -8.39 3.21 5.24
C VAL A 67 -8.54 2.20 6.38
N LEU A 68 -8.84 2.67 7.59
CA LEU A 68 -9.11 1.81 8.75
C LEU A 68 -10.31 0.88 8.52
N ALA A 69 -11.41 1.38 7.96
CA ALA A 69 -12.58 0.57 7.63
C ALA A 69 -12.27 -0.49 6.56
N LEU A 70 -11.45 -0.16 5.57
CA LEU A 70 -10.98 -1.10 4.55
C LEU A 70 -10.10 -2.20 5.16
N LEU A 71 -9.19 -1.83 6.06
CA LEU A 71 -8.35 -2.79 6.79
C LEU A 71 -9.20 -3.72 7.64
N THR A 72 -10.14 -3.22 8.44
CA THR A 72 -10.98 -4.08 9.29
C THR A 72 -11.84 -5.04 8.47
N LEU A 73 -12.38 -4.61 7.33
CA LEU A 73 -13.07 -5.49 6.38
C LEU A 73 -12.14 -6.58 5.82
N PHE A 74 -10.91 -6.21 5.46
CA PHE A 74 -9.93 -7.14 4.91
C PHE A 74 -9.49 -8.19 5.95
N LEU A 75 -9.26 -7.76 7.19
CA LEU A 75 -8.90 -8.64 8.31
C LEU A 75 -10.06 -9.57 8.73
N TRP A 76 -11.30 -9.09 8.71
CA TRP A 76 -12.47 -9.94 8.97
C TRP A 76 -12.67 -10.99 7.87
N GLY A 77 -12.44 -10.61 6.60
CA GLY A 77 -12.51 -11.53 5.47
C GLY A 77 -11.42 -12.61 5.46
N CYS A 78 -10.27 -12.35 6.10
CA CYS A 78 -9.14 -13.28 6.12
C CYS A 78 -9.10 -14.22 7.34
N SER A 79 -9.91 -13.97 8.38
CA SER A 79 -10.03 -14.85 9.56
C SER A 79 -11.02 -16.01 9.35
N GLY A 80 -11.81 -15.94 8.28
CA GLY A 80 -12.73 -16.99 7.88
C GLY A 80 -12.00 -18.18 7.26
N THR A 81 -11.82 -19.23 8.05
CA THR A 81 -11.66 -20.62 7.60
C THR A 81 -10.29 -21.06 7.08
N VAL A 82 -9.30 -21.14 7.98
CA VAL A 82 -8.33 -22.25 7.87
C VAL A 82 -9.03 -23.51 8.40
N VAL A 83 -9.96 -24.05 7.61
CA VAL A 83 -10.30 -25.48 7.75
C VAL A 83 -9.08 -26.20 7.21
N THR A 84 -8.18 -26.59 8.10
CA THR A 84 -7.21 -27.63 7.80
C THR A 84 -8.04 -28.89 7.51
N LYS A 85 -8.48 -29.05 6.26
CA LYS A 85 -8.93 -30.34 5.76
C LYS A 85 -7.72 -31.25 5.92
N TYR A 86 -7.70 -32.02 7.01
CA TYR A 86 -6.82 -33.17 7.13
C TYR A 86 -7.26 -34.14 6.04
N TYR A 87 -6.67 -33.98 4.85
CA TYR A 87 -6.75 -35.00 3.84
C TYR A 87 -5.99 -36.21 4.39
N PRO A 88 -6.62 -37.39 4.53
CA PRO A 88 -5.90 -38.58 4.94
C PRO A 88 -4.83 -38.86 3.88
N VAL A 89 -3.57 -38.70 4.27
CA VAL A 89 -2.42 -39.01 3.42
C VAL A 89 -2.15 -40.50 3.57
N SER A 90 -2.21 -41.26 2.48
CA SER A 90 -1.89 -42.68 2.48
C SER A 90 -0.39 -42.87 2.73
N VAL A 91 -0.02 -43.30 3.94
CA VAL A 91 1.35 -43.67 4.27
C VAL A 91 1.61 -45.07 3.72
N PRO A 92 2.64 -45.28 2.87
CA PRO A 92 3.00 -46.61 2.41
C PRO A 92 3.52 -47.43 3.59
N VAL A 93 2.73 -48.42 4.02
CA VAL A 93 3.16 -49.42 5.01
C VAL A 93 4.04 -50.46 4.33
N ALA A 94 5.17 -50.78 4.96
CA ALA A 94 6.05 -51.86 4.50
C ALA A 94 5.32 -53.19 4.69
N CYS A 95 4.94 -53.83 3.58
CA CYS A 95 4.31 -55.14 3.62
C CYS A 95 5.38 -56.23 3.58
N SER A 96 5.46 -57.03 4.64
CA SER A 96 6.29 -58.23 4.68
C SER A 96 5.47 -59.41 4.16
N VAL A 97 5.88 -59.97 3.01
CA VAL A 97 5.28 -61.20 2.47
C VAL A 97 6.37 -62.20 2.17
N GLU A 98 6.10 -63.46 2.48
CA GLU A 98 6.96 -64.57 2.09
C GLU A 98 6.84 -64.79 0.58
N ILE A 99 7.93 -64.52 -0.14
CA ILE A 99 7.98 -64.65 -1.59
C ILE A 99 8.19 -66.14 -1.93
N PRO A 100 7.34 -66.75 -2.77
CA PRO A 100 7.49 -68.15 -3.15
C PRO A 100 8.81 -68.39 -3.89
N GLU A 101 9.34 -69.61 -3.79
CA GLU A 101 10.56 -70.00 -4.50
C GLU A 101 10.39 -69.94 -6.02
N LYS A 102 11.41 -69.43 -6.71
CA LYS A 102 11.40 -69.31 -8.18
C LYS A 102 11.44 -70.70 -8.82
N PRO A 103 10.66 -70.93 -9.89
CA PRO A 103 10.64 -72.22 -10.56
C PRO A 103 11.97 -72.50 -11.28
N ILE A 104 12.36 -73.77 -11.29
CA ILE A 104 13.54 -74.26 -12.02
C ILE A 104 13.12 -74.59 -13.45
N TYR A 105 13.84 -74.05 -14.42
CA TYR A 105 13.58 -74.31 -15.84
C TYR A 105 13.88 -75.77 -16.18
N SER A 106 12.90 -76.45 -16.79
CA SER A 106 13.07 -77.81 -17.31
C SER A 106 13.24 -77.76 -18.84
N LYS A 107 13.77 -78.84 -19.44
CA LYS A 107 13.91 -78.93 -20.90
C LYS A 107 12.55 -79.00 -21.63
N ASP A 108 11.49 -79.34 -20.91
CA ASP A 108 10.13 -79.38 -21.43
C ASP A 108 9.46 -78.01 -21.28
N LEU A 109 9.07 -77.42 -22.40
CA LEU A 109 8.42 -76.11 -22.46
C LEU A 109 7.04 -76.10 -21.81
N VAL A 110 6.29 -77.20 -21.91
CA VAL A 110 4.94 -77.29 -21.34
C VAL A 110 5.01 -77.33 -19.82
N VAL A 111 5.90 -78.16 -19.28
CA VAL A 111 6.15 -78.29 -17.84
C VAL A 111 6.67 -76.97 -17.27
N THR A 112 7.61 -76.32 -17.96
CA THR A 112 8.15 -75.02 -17.57
C THR A 112 7.08 -73.93 -17.53
N ASN A 113 6.20 -73.85 -18.54
CA ASN A 113 5.10 -72.89 -18.55
C ASN A 113 4.12 -73.13 -17.41
N MET A 114 3.82 -74.39 -17.08
CA MET A 114 2.95 -74.73 -15.94
C MET A 114 3.57 -74.31 -14.60
N HIS A 115 4.88 -74.49 -14.41
CA HIS A 115 5.57 -74.03 -13.21
C HIS A 115 5.61 -72.50 -13.10
N ILE A 116 5.80 -71.79 -14.21
CA ILE A 116 5.75 -70.33 -14.24
C ILE A 116 4.34 -69.84 -13.90
N LEU A 117 3.30 -70.43 -14.48
CA LEU A 117 1.91 -70.07 -14.20
C LEU A 117 1.58 -70.27 -12.72
N SER A 118 1.90 -71.45 -12.17
CA SER A 118 1.69 -71.74 -10.74
C SER A 118 2.49 -70.79 -9.82
N TYR A 119 3.71 -70.41 -10.21
CA TYR A 119 4.50 -69.42 -9.49
C TYR A 119 3.84 -68.04 -9.50
N THR A 120 3.35 -67.59 -10.66
CA THR A 120 2.70 -66.28 -10.80
C THR A 120 1.41 -66.19 -10.00
N GLU A 121 0.61 -67.26 -9.96
CA GLU A 121 -0.61 -67.32 -9.15
C GLU A 121 -0.29 -67.19 -7.65
N LYS A 122 0.69 -67.97 -7.16
CA LYS A 122 1.11 -67.90 -5.74
C LYS A 122 1.66 -66.52 -5.37
N LEU A 123 2.46 -65.93 -6.23
CA LEU A 123 3.00 -64.59 -6.03
C LEU A 123 1.90 -63.53 -6.03
N GLN A 124 0.91 -63.65 -6.92
CA GLN A 124 -0.24 -62.74 -6.97
C GLN A 124 -1.09 -62.84 -5.70
N SER A 125 -1.36 -64.05 -5.20
CA SER A 125 -2.08 -64.25 -3.93
C SER A 125 -1.34 -63.64 -2.74
N ALA A 126 -0.02 -63.80 -2.67
CA ALA A 126 0.80 -63.20 -1.61
C ALA A 126 0.77 -61.66 -1.67
N LEU A 127 0.91 -61.06 -2.86
CA LEU A 127 0.93 -59.61 -3.05
C LEU A 127 -0.44 -58.95 -2.83
N GLN A 128 -1.55 -59.66 -3.06
CA GLN A 128 -2.90 -59.15 -2.76
C GLN A 128 -3.09 -58.81 -1.27
N VAL A 129 -2.37 -59.48 -0.37
CA VAL A 129 -2.38 -59.17 1.07
C VAL A 129 -1.83 -57.76 1.32
N CYS A 130 -0.79 -57.37 0.58
CA CYS A 130 -0.18 -56.03 0.69
C CYS A 130 -1.09 -54.92 0.15
N VAL A 131 -1.82 -55.19 -0.94
CA VAL A 131 -2.77 -54.22 -1.51
C VAL A 131 -3.92 -53.92 -0.55
N LYS A 132 -4.28 -54.87 0.31
CA LYS A 132 -5.34 -54.73 1.32
C LYS A 132 -4.86 -54.13 2.65
N GLY A 133 -3.60 -53.71 2.75
CA GLY A 133 -3.04 -53.08 3.96
C GLY A 133 -2.25 -54.01 4.88
N GLY A 134 -1.92 -55.23 4.44
CA GLY A 134 -1.10 -56.19 5.20
C GLY A 134 -1.87 -56.93 6.29
N ILE A 135 -1.27 -58.02 6.79
CA ILE A 135 -1.62 -58.59 8.10
C ILE A 135 -0.88 -57.71 9.10
N ASN A 136 -1.63 -57.03 9.97
CA ASN A 136 -1.03 -56.33 11.11
C ASN A 136 -0.52 -57.41 12.07
N ASP A 137 0.78 -57.71 12.01
CA ASP A 137 1.50 -58.34 13.13
C ASP A 137 1.70 -57.33 14.27
#